data_AF-A0A519ZF24-F1
#
_entry.id   AF-A0A519ZF24-F1
#
_cell.length_a   1.000
_cell.length_b   1.000
_cell.length_c   1.000
_cell.angle_alpha   90.00
_cell.angle_beta   90.00
_cell.angle_gamma   90.00
#
_symmetry.space_group_name_H-M   'P 1'
#
loop_
_entity.id
_entity.type
_entity.pdbx_description
1 polymer ?
#
loop_
_entity_poly.entity_id
_entity_poly.type
_entity_poly.pdbx_seq_one_letter_code
_entity_poly.pdbx_strand_id
1 'polypeptide(L)'
;MPCSPAWAISLDDLSVIGTGQFANDTLIAASNIDVAANLISVIKGDDIKVSGIFLESPRIHALVAKDGSVNWDITKPTLDTAAASDTSASAFKLTLNKYEIKDGYILYDDQLKLSN
;
A
#
# COMPACT_ATOMS: atom_id res chain seq x y z
N MET A 1 29.68 -9.09 -14.78
CA MET A 1 28.61 -8.97 -13.77
C MET A 1 27.29 -9.30 -14.45
N PRO A 2 26.46 -10.22 -13.92
CA PRO A 2 25.17 -10.50 -14.54
C PRO A 2 24.23 -9.31 -14.27
N CYS A 3 23.71 -8.72 -15.34
CA CYS A 3 22.72 -7.65 -15.28
C CYS A 3 21.36 -8.32 -15.03
N SER A 4 20.81 -8.20 -13.82
CA SER A 4 19.44 -8.65 -13.55
C SER A 4 18.47 -7.70 -14.27
N PRO A 5 17.46 -8.20 -15.01
CA PRO A 5 16.50 -7.33 -15.67
C PRO A 5 15.65 -6.60 -14.62
N ALA A 6 15.73 -5.27 -14.59
CA ALA A 6 14.88 -4.42 -13.75
C ALA A 6 13.61 -4.05 -14.51
N TRP A 7 12.45 -4.23 -13.88
CA TRP A 7 11.15 -3.91 -14.46
C TRP A 7 10.60 -2.72 -13.66
N ALA A 8 10.13 -1.68 -14.35
CA ALA A 8 9.53 -0.51 -13.73
C ALA A 8 8.07 -0.43 -14.15
N ILE A 9 7.19 -0.21 -13.19
CA ILE A 9 5.77 0.05 -13.40
C ILE A 9 5.54 1.48 -12.94
N SER A 10 5.08 2.33 -13.85
CA SER A 10 4.64 3.69 -13.53
C SER A 10 3.12 3.74 -13.63
N LEU A 11 2.48 4.33 -12.62
CA LEU A 11 1.06 4.63 -12.64
C LEU A 11 0.89 6.14 -12.53
N ASP A 12 0.25 6.73 -13.53
CA ASP A 12 -0.19 8.11 -13.52
C ASP A 12 -1.56 8.24 -12.85
N ASP A 13 -1.76 9.34 -12.14
CA ASP A 13 -3.02 9.73 -11.48
C ASP A 13 -3.62 8.63 -10.58
N LEU A 14 -2.80 8.01 -9.72
CA LEU A 14 -3.28 7.03 -8.75
C LEU A 14 -4.11 7.71 -7.65
N SER A 15 -5.32 7.19 -7.42
CA SER A 15 -6.14 7.51 -6.25
C SER A 15 -6.54 6.23 -5.51
N VAL A 16 -6.30 6.22 -4.20
CA VAL A 16 -6.68 5.16 -3.26
C VAL A 16 -7.73 5.74 -2.32
N ILE A 17 -8.94 5.20 -2.42
CA ILE A 17 -10.06 5.55 -1.55
C ILE A 17 -10.21 4.54 -0.42
N GLY A 18 -10.70 4.99 0.73
CA GLY A 18 -11.00 4.13 1.86
C GLY A 18 -12.13 3.12 1.55
N THR A 19 -12.31 2.16 2.45
CA THR A 19 -13.42 1.18 2.35
C THR A 19 -14.50 1.47 3.39
N GLY A 20 -15.70 0.89 3.20
CA GLY A 20 -16.81 1.03 4.15
C GLY A 20 -17.20 2.48 4.40
N GLN A 21 -17.08 2.94 5.64
CA GLN A 21 -17.42 4.31 6.05
C GLN A 21 -16.49 5.39 5.44
N PHE A 22 -15.31 5.00 4.97
CA PHE A 22 -14.32 5.89 4.35
C PHE A 22 -14.40 5.89 2.82
N ALA A 23 -15.47 5.37 2.21
CA ALA A 23 -15.61 5.28 0.75
C ALA A 23 -15.58 6.64 0.02
N ASN A 24 -15.83 7.74 0.73
CA ASN A 24 -15.73 9.10 0.20
C ASN A 24 -14.44 9.81 0.59
N ASP A 25 -13.58 9.16 1.38
CA ASP A 25 -12.31 9.71 1.83
C ASP A 25 -11.18 9.13 0.97
N THR A 26 -10.41 10.02 0.35
CA THR A 26 -9.20 9.63 -0.39
C THR A 26 -8.04 9.50 0.59
N LEU A 27 -7.52 8.29 0.75
CA LEU A 27 -6.35 8.00 1.58
C LEU A 27 -5.07 8.52 0.92
N ILE A 28 -4.89 8.22 -0.37
CA ILE A 28 -3.73 8.65 -1.17
C ILE A 28 -4.21 9.12 -2.53
N ALA A 29 -3.81 10.30 -2.96
CA ALA A 29 -3.86 10.72 -4.35
C ALA A 29 -2.45 11.15 -4.78
N ALA A 30 -1.94 10.61 -5.87
CA ALA A 30 -0.62 10.96 -6.38
C ALA A 30 -0.68 11.16 -7.88
N SER A 31 -0.04 12.22 -8.37
CA SER A 31 0.03 12.48 -9.82
C SER A 31 0.84 11.41 -10.54
N ASN A 32 1.90 10.89 -9.90
CA ASN A 32 2.66 9.77 -10.43
C ASN A 32 3.23 8.91 -9.30
N ILE A 33 3.16 7.59 -9.49
CA ILE A 33 3.82 6.60 -8.64
C ILE A 33 4.62 5.64 -9.51
N ASP A 34 5.93 5.64 -9.27
CA ASP A 34 6.86 4.71 -9.89
C ASP A 34 7.24 3.61 -8.91
N VAL A 35 6.93 2.37 -9.29
CA VAL A 35 7.35 1.17 -8.57
C VAL A 35 8.34 0.40 -9.43
N ALA A 36 9.60 0.40 -9.01
CA ALA A 36 10.64 -0.45 -9.60
C ALA A 36 10.67 -1.77 -8.86
N ALA A 37 10.25 -2.86 -9.50
CA ALA A 37 10.19 -4.19 -8.90
C ALA A 37 10.75 -5.26 -9.83
N ASN A 38 11.37 -6.29 -9.27
CA ASN A 38 11.72 -7.47 -10.07
C ASN A 38 10.46 -8.33 -10.23
N LEU A 39 9.67 -8.10 -11.29
CA LEU A 39 8.35 -8.73 -11.50
C LEU A 39 8.37 -10.28 -11.47
N ILE A 40 9.51 -10.91 -11.80
CA ILE A 40 9.72 -12.36 -11.70
C ILE A 40 9.49 -12.87 -10.27
N SER A 41 9.74 -12.04 -9.26
CA SER A 41 9.64 -12.41 -7.86
C SER A 41 8.21 -12.23 -7.30
N VAL A 42 7.40 -11.37 -7.93
CA VAL A 42 5.96 -11.21 -7.66
C VAL A 42 5.16 -12.39 -8.23
N ILE A 43 5.52 -12.88 -9.42
CA ILE A 43 4.84 -14.03 -10.05
C ILE A 43 5.16 -15.36 -9.31
N LYS A 44 6.34 -15.45 -8.68
CA LYS A 44 6.79 -16.66 -7.95
C LYS A 44 6.35 -16.72 -6.49
N GLY A 45 5.69 -15.69 -5.95
CA GLY A 45 4.99 -15.72 -4.66
C GLY A 45 5.85 -15.67 -3.38
N ASP A 46 7.14 -16.02 -3.42
CA ASP A 46 7.89 -16.30 -2.18
C ASP A 46 8.84 -15.19 -1.70
N ASP A 47 9.28 -14.27 -2.57
CA ASP A 47 10.27 -13.24 -2.22
C ASP A 47 10.05 -11.99 -3.07
N ILE A 48 9.22 -11.05 -2.60
CA ILE A 48 8.92 -9.83 -3.33
C ILE A 48 10.06 -8.82 -3.11
N LYS A 49 10.82 -8.52 -4.17
CA LYS A 49 11.92 -7.56 -4.14
C LYS A 49 11.54 -6.29 -4.87
N VAL A 50 11.21 -5.27 -4.10
CA VAL A 50 10.93 -3.92 -4.59
C VAL A 50 12.21 -3.11 -4.49
N SER A 51 12.73 -2.70 -5.65
CA SER A 51 13.96 -1.91 -5.73
C SER A 51 13.70 -0.45 -5.36
N GLY A 52 12.51 0.08 -5.64
CA GLY A 52 12.16 1.45 -5.30
C GLY A 52 10.66 1.72 -5.39
N ILE A 53 10.17 2.59 -4.51
CA ILE A 53 8.85 3.22 -4.60
C ILE A 53 9.08 4.73 -4.59
N PHE A 54 8.66 5.42 -5.65
CA PHE A 54 8.81 6.87 -5.78
C PHE A 54 7.43 7.49 -5.97
N LEU A 55 7.10 8.47 -5.15
CA LEU A 55 5.82 9.17 -5.20
C LEU A 55 6.07 10.66 -5.42
N GLU A 56 5.49 11.22 -6.48
CA GLU A 56 5.63 12.63 -6.81
C GLU A 56 4.36 13.42 -6.52
N SER A 57 4.51 14.49 -5.73
CA SER A 57 3.44 15.35 -5.22
C SER A 57 2.24 14.60 -4.61
N PRO A 58 2.43 13.54 -3.79
CA PRO A 58 1.30 12.83 -3.22
C PRO A 58 0.55 13.68 -2.19
N ARG A 59 -0.77 13.55 -2.15
CA ARG A 59 -1.67 13.99 -1.09
C ARG A 59 -2.09 12.77 -0.30
N ILE A 60 -1.63 12.67 0.95
CA ILE A 60 -1.95 11.57 1.85
C ILE A 60 -2.77 12.12 3.01
N HIS A 61 -3.92 11.50 3.27
CA HIS A 61 -4.78 11.83 4.39
C HIS A 61 -4.97 10.58 5.27
N ALA A 62 -4.24 10.50 6.37
CA ALA A 62 -4.37 9.44 7.36
C ALA A 62 -5.37 9.90 8.44
N LEU A 63 -6.52 9.23 8.51
CA LEU A 63 -7.62 9.58 9.41
C LEU A 63 -7.88 8.47 10.43
N VAL A 64 -7.88 8.81 11.71
CA VAL A 64 -8.47 8.02 12.80
C VAL A 64 -9.83 8.63 13.13
N ALA A 65 -10.90 7.87 12.88
CA ALA A 65 -12.25 8.28 13.19
C ALA A 65 -12.54 8.25 14.69
N LYS A 66 -13.67 8.85 15.07
CA LYS A 66 -14.10 8.98 16.48
C LYS A 66 -14.32 7.65 17.19
N ASP A 67 -14.68 6.61 16.44
CA ASP A 67 -14.87 5.24 16.90
C ASP A 67 -13.55 4.43 16.94
N GLY A 68 -12.43 5.05 16.55
CA GLY A 68 -11.12 4.41 16.47
C GLY A 68 -10.86 3.65 15.17
N SER A 69 -11.82 3.61 14.24
CA SER A 69 -11.59 3.05 12.91
C SER A 69 -10.67 3.96 12.08
N VAL A 70 -9.98 3.38 11.10
CA VAL A 70 -8.93 4.06 10.35
C VAL A 70 -9.13 3.92 8.85
N ASN A 71 -8.87 4.98 8.09
CA ASN A 71 -9.12 4.95 6.64
C ASN A 71 -8.07 4.17 5.83
N TRP A 72 -6.94 3.81 6.44
CA TRP A 72 -5.91 2.97 5.83
C TRP A 72 -6.16 1.47 6.00
N ASP A 73 -7.20 1.06 6.74
CA ASP A 73 -7.65 -0.33 6.73
C ASP A 73 -8.51 -0.60 5.49
N ILE A 74 -7.82 -0.92 4.38
CA ILE A 74 -8.41 -1.17 3.06
C ILE A 74 -8.27 -2.64 2.64
N THR A 75 -7.91 -3.52 3.58
CA THR A 75 -7.69 -4.93 3.30
C THR A 75 -9.02 -5.60 2.95
N LYS A 76 -9.07 -6.31 1.82
CA LYS A 76 -10.27 -7.07 1.45
C LYS A 76 -10.31 -8.36 2.27
N PRO A 77 -11.44 -8.72 2.90
CA PRO A 77 -11.57 -10.03 3.52
C PRO A 77 -11.39 -11.10 2.43
N THR A 78 -10.65 -12.15 2.74
CA THR A 78 -10.46 -13.29 1.86
C THR A 78 -11.81 -13.98 1.65
N LEU A 79 -12.31 -14.01 0.41
CA LEU A 79 -13.56 -14.70 0.05
C LEU A 79 -13.40 -16.22 -0.08
N ASP A 80 -12.29 -16.80 0.38
CA ASP A 80 -12.06 -18.23 0.24
C ASP A 80 -12.72 -19.01 1.38
N THR A 81 -13.91 -19.53 1.11
CA THR A 81 -14.60 -20.53 1.96
C THR A 81 -14.39 -21.95 1.39
N ALA A 82 -13.30 -22.21 0.67
CA ALA A 82 -13.00 -23.55 0.17
C ALA A 82 -11.58 -23.99 0.55
N ALA A 83 -11.53 -25.17 1.18
CA ALA A 83 -10.37 -25.90 1.68
C ALA A 83 -9.81 -25.39 3.02
N ALA A 84 -9.69 -26.32 3.97
CA ALA A 84 -8.96 -26.14 5.21
C ALA A 84 -7.60 -25.51 4.89
N SER A 85 -7.42 -24.27 5.31
CA SER A 85 -6.20 -23.50 5.12
C SER A 85 -5.04 -24.31 5.69
N ASP A 86 -4.09 -24.63 4.82
CA ASP A 86 -2.73 -24.91 5.23
C ASP A 86 -2.29 -23.76 6.14
N THR A 87 -2.23 -24.00 7.45
CA THR A 87 -1.80 -23.01 8.45
C THR A 87 -0.30 -22.73 8.36
N SER A 88 0.39 -23.29 7.35
CA SER A 88 1.68 -22.80 6.93
C SER A 88 1.50 -21.36 6.46
N ALA A 89 1.66 -20.42 7.39
CA ALA A 89 1.82 -19.01 7.07
C ALA A 89 2.83 -18.94 5.93
N SER A 90 2.39 -18.59 4.72
CA SER A 90 3.31 -18.28 3.66
C SER A 90 4.18 -17.16 4.22
N ALA A 91 5.49 -17.40 4.28
CA ALA A 91 6.42 -16.44 4.83
C ALA A 91 6.52 -15.30 3.82
N PHE A 92 5.54 -14.38 3.83
CA PHE A 92 5.55 -13.19 3.00
C PHE A 92 6.81 -12.40 3.33
N LYS A 93 7.74 -12.38 2.38
CA LYS A 93 9.01 -11.65 2.48
C LYS A 93 8.99 -10.52 1.48
N LEU A 94 8.92 -9.29 1.99
CA LEU A 94 9.07 -8.07 1.22
C LEU A 94 10.42 -7.44 1.56
N THR A 95 11.27 -7.25 0.55
CA THR A 95 12.48 -6.43 0.67
C THR A 95 12.27 -5.15 -0.13
N LEU A 96 12.35 -4.00 0.55
CA LEU A 96 12.28 -2.67 -0.05
C LEU A 96 13.62 -1.96 0.12
N ASN A 97 14.28 -1.62 -1.00
CA ASN A 97 15.60 -0.98 -0.95
C ASN A 97 15.53 0.54 -0.77
N LYS A 98 14.59 1.21 -1.43
CA LYS A 98 14.44 2.66 -1.38
C LYS A 98 12.97 3.06 -1.46
N TYR A 99 12.60 4.10 -0.73
CA TYR A 99 11.38 4.85 -0.97
C TYR A 99 11.71 6.34 -1.02
N GLU A 100 10.94 7.10 -1.79
CA GLU A 100 11.10 8.54 -1.91
C GLU A 100 9.74 9.21 -2.12
N ILE A 101 9.53 10.31 -1.42
CA ILE A 101 8.37 11.19 -1.60
C ILE A 101 8.93 12.57 -1.90
N LYS A 102 8.61 13.17 -3.06
CA LYS A 102 8.91 14.58 -3.31
C LYS A 102 7.64 15.40 -3.37
N ASP A 103 7.72 16.64 -2.87
CA ASP A 103 6.64 17.63 -2.86
C ASP A 103 5.30 17.11 -2.29
N GLY A 104 5.38 16.13 -1.39
CA GLY A 104 4.24 15.49 -0.79
C GLY A 104 3.60 16.31 0.33
N TYR A 105 2.30 16.13 0.50
CA TYR A 105 1.53 16.64 1.63
C TYR A 105 0.91 15.47 2.39
N ILE A 106 1.20 15.40 3.68
CA ILE A 106 0.67 14.38 4.58
C ILE A 106 -0.12 15.08 5.67
N LEU A 107 -1.41 14.75 5.77
CA LEU A 107 -2.28 15.14 6.87
C LEU A 107 -2.57 13.91 7.72
N TYR A 108 -2.23 13.99 9.00
CA TYR A 108 -2.67 13.05 10.02
C TYR A 108 -3.77 13.72 10.85
N ASP A 109 -4.99 13.18 10.78
CA ASP A 109 -6.16 13.65 11.52
C ASP A 109 -6.59 12.58 12.52
N ASP A 110 -6.45 12.90 13.80
CA ASP A 110 -6.86 12.02 14.90
C ASP A 110 -8.09 12.59 15.58
N GLN A 111 -9.24 12.00 15.29
CA GLN A 111 -10.52 12.39 15.86
C GLN A 111 -10.96 11.47 16.99
N LEU A 112 -10.07 10.60 17.50
CA LEU A 112 -10.42 9.63 18.52
C LEU A 112 -11.07 10.33 19.71
N LYS A 113 -12.32 9.94 20.01
CA LYS A 113 -13.01 10.44 21.20
C LYS A 113 -12.47 9.72 22.42
N LEU A 114 -11.69 10.42 23.24
CA LEU A 114 -11.40 9.97 24.59
C LEU A 114 -12.71 10.03 25.40
N SER A 115 -13.25 8.88 25.80
CA SER A 115 -14.32 8.79 26.79
C SER A 115 -13.77 9.30 28.13
N ASN A 116 -14.31 10.42 28.61
CA ASN A 116 -13.98 11.04 29.90
C ASN A 116 -14.95 10.58 30.98
#